data_AF-A0AAW9E8V7-F1
#
_entry.id   AF-A0AAW9E8V7-F1
#
_cell.length_a   1.000
_cell.length_b   1.000
_cell.length_c   1.000
_cell.angle_alpha   90.00
_cell.angle_beta   90.00
_cell.angle_gamma   90.00
#
_symmetry.space_group_name_H-M   'P 1'
#
loop_
_entity.id
_entity.type
_entity.pdbx_description
1 polymer ?
#
loop_
_entity_poly.entity_id
_entity_poly.type
_entity_poly.pdbx_seq_one_letter_code
_entity_poly.pdbx_strand_id
1 'polypeptide(L)'
;SILIAFIAMLGLILQKKSPGKTAEGTFKTLLGFLIMMAGINIIVATLTFLNDIFTQGFGMKGYITDVAAIAGLANRELGSEVALTLLVIFAVNIIIARLTPLKYI
;
A
#
# COMPACT_ATOMS: atom_id res chain seq x y z
N SER A 1 8.92 3.01 -3.42
CA SER A 1 9.98 2.13 -3.97
C SER A 1 11.12 1.93 -2.98
N ILE A 2 11.69 3.00 -2.41
CA ILE A 2 12.87 2.92 -1.52
C ILE A 2 12.60 2.14 -0.22
N LEU A 3 11.46 2.39 0.44
CA LEU A 3 11.06 1.64 1.65
C LEU A 3 11.00 0.12 1.41
N ILE A 4 10.45 -0.30 0.27
CA ILE A 4 10.28 -1.73 -0.07
C ILE A 4 11.62 -2.37 -0.39
N ALA A 5 12.52 -1.65 -1.06
CA ALA A 5 13.90 -2.11 -1.26
C ALA A 5 14.64 -2.25 0.08
N PHE A 6 14.43 -1.32 1.01
CA PHE A 6 14.97 -1.41 2.37
C PHE A 6 14.44 -2.63 3.14
N ILE A 7 13.14 -2.90 3.06
CA ILE A 7 12.52 -4.07 3.69
C ILE A 7 13.09 -5.36 3.09
N ALA A 8 13.25 -5.42 1.77
CA ALA A 8 13.86 -6.58 1.10
C ALA A 8 15.33 -6.78 1.51
N MET A 9 16.10 -5.68 1.58
CA MET A 9 17.49 -5.71 2.04
C MET A 9 17.59 -6.23 3.48
N LEU A 10 16.80 -5.67 4.40
CA LEU A 10 16.74 -6.10 5.80
C LEU A 10 16.31 -7.57 5.90
N GLY A 11 15.31 -7.99 5.14
CA GLY A 11 14.84 -9.38 5.11
C GLY A 11 15.92 -10.36 4.65
N LEU A 12 16.74 -9.98 3.66
CA LEU A 12 17.83 -10.81 3.14
C LEU A 12 19.04 -10.85 4.10
N ILE A 13 19.33 -9.74 4.77
CA ILE A 13 20.35 -9.66 5.84
C ILE A 13 19.95 -10.54 7.02
N LEU A 14 18.69 -10.47 7.47
CA LEU A 14 18.17 -11.30 8.55
C LEU A 14 18.18 -12.80 8.20
N GLN A 15 18.01 -13.13 6.92
CA GLN A 15 18.18 -14.49 6.38
C GLN A 15 19.66 -14.91 6.22
N LYS A 16 20.62 -14.07 6.64
CA LYS A 16 22.07 -14.31 6.58
C LYS A 16 22.57 -14.67 5.18
N LYS A 17 21.96 -14.10 4.12
CA LYS A 17 22.43 -14.32 2.75
C LYS A 17 23.72 -13.53 2.49
N SER A 18 24.52 -14.02 1.54
CA SER A 18 25.78 -13.35 1.17
C SER A 18 25.53 -11.91 0.69
N PRO A 19 26.53 -11.00 0.82
CA PRO A 19 26.39 -9.60 0.40
C PRO A 19 25.96 -9.45 -1.05
N GLY A 20 26.51 -10.29 -1.95
CA GLY A 20 26.15 -10.31 -3.36
C GLY A 20 24.68 -10.69 -3.60
N LYS A 21 24.18 -11.73 -2.92
CA LYS A 21 22.77 -12.15 -3.03
C LYS A 21 21.81 -11.14 -2.40
N THR A 22 22.25 -10.41 -1.38
CA THR A 22 21.48 -9.34 -0.75
C THR A 22 21.31 -8.16 -1.69
N ALA A 23 22.40 -7.71 -2.33
CA ALA A 23 22.34 -6.64 -3.32
C ALA A 23 21.47 -7.06 -4.51
N GLU A 24 21.71 -8.23 -5.10
CA GLU A 24 20.93 -8.75 -6.23
C GLU A 24 19.43 -8.85 -5.89
N GLY A 25 19.08 -9.42 -4.74
CA GLY A 25 17.69 -9.54 -4.31
C GLY A 25 17.03 -8.17 -4.09
N THR A 26 17.74 -7.23 -3.47
CA THR A 26 17.25 -5.86 -3.26
C THR A 26 16.98 -5.14 -4.59
N PHE A 27 17.89 -5.25 -5.56
CA PHE A 27 17.70 -4.67 -6.89
C PHE A 27 16.53 -5.32 -7.65
N LYS A 28 16.38 -6.64 -7.61
CA LYS A 28 15.23 -7.34 -8.21
C LYS A 28 13.92 -6.85 -7.61
N THR A 29 13.84 -6.71 -6.29
CA THR A 29 12.62 -6.19 -5.64
C THR A 29 12.35 -4.73 -6.02
N LEU A 30 13.38 -3.88 -6.06
CA LEU A 30 13.24 -2.48 -6.45
C LEU A 30 12.73 -2.36 -7.89
N LEU A 31 13.33 -3.09 -8.83
CA LEU A 31 12.93 -3.10 -10.24
C LEU A 31 11.52 -3.66 -10.42
N GLY A 32 11.20 -4.77 -9.77
CA GLY A 32 9.85 -5.35 -9.83
C GLY A 32 8.78 -4.38 -9.32
N PHE A 33 9.05 -3.67 -8.23
CA PHE A 33 8.13 -2.66 -7.71
C PHE A 33 7.99 -1.46 -8.65
N LEU A 34 9.07 -0.99 -9.27
CA LEU A 34 9.01 0.12 -10.24
C LEU A 34 8.13 -0.23 -11.45
N ILE A 35 8.30 -1.43 -12.01
CA ILE A 35 7.50 -1.91 -13.14
C ILE A 35 6.03 -2.03 -12.74
N MET A 36 5.75 -2.61 -11.58
CA MET A 36 4.38 -2.72 -11.07
C MET A 36 3.71 -1.34 -10.91
N MET A 37 4.41 -0.37 -10.31
CA MET A 37 3.90 0.99 -10.15
C MET A 37 3.66 1.68 -11.49
N ALA A 38 4.52 1.47 -12.48
CA ALA A 38 4.31 1.98 -13.83
C ALA A 38 3.01 1.43 -14.44
N GLY A 39 2.75 0.12 -14.29
CA GLY A 39 1.50 -0.51 -14.73
C GLY A 39 0.27 0.04 -14.01
N ILE A 40 0.34 0.16 -12.68
CA ILE A 40 -0.74 0.73 -11.86
C ILE A 40 -1.07 2.16 -12.31
N ASN A 41 -0.06 3.01 -12.54
CA ASN A 41 -0.27 4.39 -12.95
C ASN A 41 -0.96 4.50 -14.31
N ILE A 42 -0.66 3.61 -15.25
CA ILE A 42 -1.35 3.57 -16.55
C ILE A 42 -2.84 3.22 -16.36
N ILE A 43 -3.14 2.24 -15.51
CA ILE A 43 -4.52 1.84 -15.21
C ILE A 43 -5.27 2.98 -14.54
N VAL A 44 -4.68 3.59 -13.50
CA VAL A 44 -5.28 4.73 -12.79
C VAL A 44 -5.53 5.89 -13.74
N ALA A 45 -4.56 6.27 -14.58
CA ALA A 45 -4.73 7.33 -15.56
C ALA A 45 -5.89 7.05 -16.53
N THR A 46 -6.02 5.80 -16.97
CA THR A 46 -7.13 5.39 -17.86
C THR A 46 -8.47 5.48 -17.14
N LEU A 47 -8.55 5.04 -15.88
CA LEU A 47 -9.77 5.12 -15.07
C LEU A 47 -10.16 6.56 -14.77
N THR A 48 -9.19 7.43 -14.47
CA THR A 48 -9.43 8.87 -14.28
C THR A 48 -9.96 9.51 -15.55
N PHE A 49 -9.35 9.23 -16.70
CA PHE A 49 -9.83 9.75 -17.98
C PHE A 49 -11.24 9.28 -18.34
N LEU A 50 -11.52 7.98 -18.13
CA LEU A 50 -12.87 7.43 -18.28
C LEU A 50 -13.85 8.15 -17.37
N ASN A 51 -13.46 8.41 -16.12
CA ASN A 51 -14.28 9.11 -15.16
C ASN A 51 -14.63 10.54 -15.61
N ASP A 52 -13.65 11.29 -16.13
CA ASP A 52 -13.86 12.66 -16.61
C ASP A 52 -14.88 12.69 -17.76
N ILE A 53 -14.80 11.75 -18.70
CA ILE A 53 -15.74 11.63 -19.81
C ILE A 53 -17.16 11.32 -19.30
N PHE A 54 -17.29 10.38 -18.35
CA PHE A 54 -18.59 10.02 -17.79
C PHE A 54 -19.22 11.18 -17.01
N THR A 55 -18.40 11.93 -16.27
CA THR A 55 -18.83 13.11 -15.51
C THR A 55 -19.32 14.22 -16.46
N GLN A 56 -18.60 14.48 -17.56
CA GLN A 56 -18.98 15.48 -18.56
C GLN A 56 -20.19 15.05 -19.40
N GLY A 57 -20.25 13.79 -19.83
CA GLY A 57 -21.28 13.28 -20.75
C GLY A 57 -22.63 12.99 -20.09
N PHE A 58 -22.64 12.57 -18.83
CA PHE A 58 -23.87 12.21 -18.10
C PHE A 58 -24.19 13.17 -16.95
N GLY A 59 -23.40 14.24 -16.76
CA GLY A 59 -23.62 15.24 -15.70
C GLY A 59 -23.53 14.67 -14.28
N MET A 60 -23.00 13.44 -14.12
CA MET A 60 -22.86 12.80 -12.83
C MET A 60 -21.77 13.51 -12.02
N LYS A 61 -22.15 14.50 -11.20
CA LYS A 61 -21.34 15.05 -10.10
C LYS A 61 -21.23 14.05 -8.92
N GLY A 62 -21.19 12.76 -9.23
CA GLY A 62 -21.05 11.74 -8.21
C GLY A 62 -19.64 11.83 -7.67
N TYR A 63 -19.52 12.28 -6.41
CA TYR A 63 -18.32 12.10 -5.62
C TYR A 63 -17.82 10.69 -5.84
N ILE A 64 -16.78 10.53 -6.65
CA ILE A 64 -16.13 9.24 -6.74
C ILE A 64 -15.57 9.04 -5.36
N THR A 65 -16.04 7.97 -4.73
CA THR A 65 -15.52 7.47 -3.48
C THR A 65 -14.07 7.06 -3.73
N ASP A 66 -13.21 8.05 -3.88
CA ASP A 66 -11.78 7.87 -3.85
C ASP A 66 -11.48 7.53 -2.40
N VAL A 67 -11.05 6.29 -2.19
CA VAL A 67 -10.68 5.78 -0.89
C VAL A 67 -9.66 6.72 -0.24
N ALA A 68 -8.77 7.36 -1.04
CA ALA A 68 -7.83 8.35 -0.54
C ALA A 68 -8.52 9.66 -0.13
N ALA A 69 -9.51 10.15 -0.89
CA ALA A 69 -10.26 11.35 -0.53
C ALA A 69 -11.12 11.15 0.73
N ILE A 70 -11.80 10.01 0.85
CA ILE A 70 -12.61 9.67 2.03
C ILE A 70 -11.71 9.45 3.25
N ALA A 71 -10.61 8.72 3.10
CA ALA A 71 -9.64 8.54 4.17
C ALA A 71 -8.99 9.87 4.58
N GLY A 72 -8.74 10.78 3.63
CA GLY A 72 -8.23 12.13 3.90
C GLY A 72 -9.21 12.99 4.70
N LEU A 73 -10.50 12.96 4.34
CA LEU A 73 -11.56 13.63 5.09
C LEU A 73 -11.71 13.04 6.50
N ALA A 74 -11.74 11.72 6.62
CA ALA A 74 -11.81 11.03 7.90
C ALA A 74 -10.61 11.33 8.80
N ASN A 75 -9.39 11.41 8.25
CA ASN A 75 -8.21 11.78 9.03
C ASN A 75 -8.23 13.27 9.45
N ARG A 76 -8.81 14.14 8.65
CA ARG A 76 -8.91 15.57 8.97
C ARG A 76 -9.89 15.84 10.11
N GLU A 77 -11.00 15.11 10.16
CA GLU A 77 -12.02 15.31 11.20
C GLU A 77 -11.81 14.40 12.43
N LEU A 78 -11.34 13.17 12.22
CA LEU A 78 -11.26 12.11 13.25
C LEU A 78 -9.88 11.47 13.33
N GLY A 79 -8.82 12.18 12.93
CA GLY A 79 -7.46 11.62 12.82
C GLY A 79 -6.96 10.92 14.09
N SER A 80 -7.32 11.42 15.27
CA SER A 80 -6.96 10.75 16.54
C SER A 80 -7.67 9.42 16.72
N GLU A 81 -8.94 9.31 16.35
CA GLU A 81 -9.75 8.10 16.49
C GLU A 81 -9.34 7.05 15.46
N VAL A 82 -9.00 7.50 14.24
CA VAL A 82 -8.44 6.65 13.19
C VAL A 82 -7.11 6.05 13.64
N ALA A 83 -6.21 6.85 14.22
CA ALA A 83 -4.93 6.37 14.74
C ALA A 83 -5.09 5.35 15.89
N LEU A 84 -6.03 5.61 16.80
CA LEU A 84 -6.34 4.71 17.92
C LEU A 84 -6.90 3.37 17.43
N THR A 85 -7.78 3.42 16.43
CA THR A 85 -8.36 2.22 15.81
C THR A 85 -7.30 1.39 15.10
N LEU A 86 -6.37 2.02 14.37
CA LEU A 86 -5.21 1.37 13.76
C LEU A 86 -4.32 0.66 14.78
N LEU A 87 -4.07 1.30 15.93
CA LEU A 87 -3.30 0.71 17.02
C LEU A 87 -3.99 -0.53 17.61
N VAL A 88 -5.31 -0.45 17.81
CA VAL A 88 -6.10 -1.59 18.31
C VAL A 88 -6.09 -2.74 17.30
N ILE A 89 -6.30 -2.45 16.01
CA ILE A 89 -6.24 -3.48 14.95
C ILE A 89 -4.88 -4.16 14.93
N PHE A 90 -3.79 -3.40 15.03
CA PHE A 90 -2.44 -3.95 15.05
C PHE A 90 -2.19 -4.83 16.28
N ALA A 91 -2.63 -4.40 17.47
CA ALA A 91 -2.52 -5.20 18.69
C ALA A 91 -3.32 -6.51 18.59
N VAL A 92 -4.54 -6.45 18.04
CA VAL A 92 -5.39 -7.64 17.80
C VAL A 92 -4.73 -8.58 16.81
N ASN A 93 -4.15 -8.08 15.70
CA ASN A 93 -3.40 -8.90 14.74
C ASN A 93 -2.25 -9.66 15.42
N ILE A 94 -1.49 -9.02 16.29
CA ILE A 94 -0.40 -9.67 17.04
C ILE A 94 -0.95 -10.77 17.97
N ILE A 95 -2.06 -10.50 18.67
CA ILE A 95 -2.68 -11.48 19.58
C ILE A 95 -3.17 -12.71 18.80
N ILE A 96 -3.85 -12.49 17.67
CA ILE A 96 -4.34 -13.56 16.80
C ILE A 96 -3.17 -14.37 16.23
N ALA A 97 -2.13 -13.71 15.71
CA ALA A 97 -0.94 -14.36 15.18
C ALA A 97 -0.18 -15.19 16.23
N ARG A 98 -0.34 -14.88 17.52
CA ARG A 98 0.26 -15.62 18.63
C ARG A 98 -0.59 -16.79 19.13
N LEU A 99 -1.91 -16.67 19.10
CA LEU A 99 -2.84 -17.69 19.62
C LEU A 99 -3.31 -18.68 18.54
N THR A 100 -3.31 -18.28 17.27
CA THR A 100 -3.73 -19.12 16.15
C THR A 100 -2.53 -19.48 15.26
N PRO A 101 -2.58 -20.61 14.53
CA PRO A 101 -1.53 -21.00 13.59
C PRO A 101 -1.46 -20.09 12.34
N LEU A 102 -2.39 -19.14 12.20
CA LEU A 102 -2.45 -18.16 11.13
C LEU A 102 -1.43 -17.04 11.40
N LYS A 103 -0.16 -17.30 11.11
CA LYS A 103 0.96 -16.36 11.29
C LYS A 103 1.00 -15.27 10.19
N TYR A 104 -0.11 -14.58 9.99
CA TYR A 104 -0.20 -13.43 9.09
C TYR A 104 -0.15 -12.15 9.93
N ILE A 105 0.91 -11.37 9.76
CA ILE A 105 1.07 -10.02 10.32
C ILE A 105 1.00 -9.04 9.15
#